data_AF-A0A970MQF1-F1
#
_entry.id   AF-A0A970MQF1-F1
#
_cell.length_a   1.000
_cell.length_b   1.000
_cell.length_c   1.000
_cell.angle_alpha   90.00
_cell.angle_beta   90.00
_cell.angle_gamma   90.00
#
_symmetry.space_group_name_H-M   'P 1'
#
loop_
_entity.id
_entity.type
_entity.pdbx_description
1 polymer ?
#
loop_
_entity_poly.entity_id
_entity_poly.type
_entity_poly.pdbx_seq_one_letter_code
_entity_poly.pdbx_strand_id
1 'polypeptide(L)'
;MSELLGKWVQAEDQPFPGLWFEFEEDKIFRAEYEPMGILSGGTYTIESGKITMEQTEHTLGFIGEFKGLFVVEGHQLTMALAATPGGARPRDLSDARIYIKAS
;
A
#
# COMPACT_ATOMS: atom_id res chain seq x y z
N MET A 1 15.71 -1.33 -9.96
CA MET A 1 15.24 -1.92 -8.70
C MET A 1 14.22 -0.95 -8.13
N SER A 2 12.99 -1.39 -7.83
CA SER A 2 11.90 -0.48 -7.43
C SER A 2 12.18 0.11 -6.04
N GLU A 3 12.01 1.42 -5.88
CA GLU A 3 12.18 2.09 -4.58
C GLU A 3 11.18 1.61 -3.52
N LEU A 4 10.08 1.00 -3.97
CA LEU A 4 9.01 0.46 -3.13
C LEU A 4 9.36 -0.90 -2.51
N LEU A 5 10.43 -1.58 -2.94
CA LEU A 5 10.73 -2.94 -2.47
C LEU A 5 11.02 -2.97 -0.96
N GLY A 6 10.52 -4.02 -0.33
CA GLY A 6 10.63 -4.29 1.10
C GLY A 6 9.36 -3.98 1.87
N LYS A 7 9.49 -4.00 3.20
CA LYS A 7 8.39 -3.84 4.15
C LYS A 7 8.29 -2.40 4.65
N TRP A 8 7.08 -1.88 4.70
CA TRP A 8 6.74 -0.52 5.08
C TRP A 8 5.62 -0.55 6.12
N VAL A 9 5.83 0.11 7.26
CA VAL A 9 4.90 0.08 8.39
C VAL A 9 4.30 1.45 8.58
N GLN A 10 2.97 1.53 8.68
CA GLN A 10 2.25 2.79 8.86
C GLN A 10 2.65 3.44 10.20
N ALA A 11 2.95 4.74 10.15
CA ALA A 11 3.40 5.50 11.31
C ALA A 11 2.34 5.55 12.44
N GLU A 12 2.80 5.74 13.69
CA GLU A 12 1.98 5.65 14.90
C GLU A 12 0.88 6.72 15.02
N ASP A 13 1.02 7.84 14.33
CA ASP A 13 0.10 8.99 14.40
C ASP A 13 -1.06 8.91 13.39
N GLN A 14 -1.23 7.78 12.72
CA GLN A 14 -2.23 7.56 11.67
C GLN A 14 -3.33 6.57 12.08
N PRO A 15 -4.45 6.46 11.33
CA PRO A 15 -5.61 5.66 11.75
C PRO A 15 -5.37 4.16 11.98
N PHE A 16 -4.35 3.56 11.35
CA PHE A 16 -4.03 2.13 11.48
C PHE A 16 -2.54 1.95 11.79
N PRO A 17 -2.08 2.39 12.97
CA PRO A 17 -0.67 2.36 13.31
C PRO A 17 -0.19 0.91 13.36
N GLY A 18 0.87 0.59 12.62
CA GLY A 18 1.36 -0.79 12.50
C GLY A 18 0.76 -1.62 11.36
N LEU A 19 -0.24 -1.11 10.61
CA LEU A 19 -0.59 -1.69 9.29
C LEU A 19 0.67 -1.67 8.44
N TRP A 20 1.03 -2.79 7.83
CA TRP A 20 2.21 -2.83 6.98
C TRP A 20 1.89 -3.36 5.60
N PHE A 21 2.67 -2.90 4.62
CA PHE A 21 2.76 -3.46 3.28
C PHE A 21 4.16 -4.03 3.06
N GLU A 22 4.25 -5.17 2.40
CA GLU A 22 5.51 -5.72 1.91
C GLU A 22 5.41 -5.90 0.41
N PHE A 23 6.36 -5.32 -0.33
CA PHE A 23 6.43 -5.37 -1.78
C PHE A 23 7.64 -6.19 -2.23
N GLU A 24 7.36 -7.26 -2.97
CA GLU A 24 8.34 -8.25 -3.44
C GLU A 24 8.78 -7.95 -4.89
N GLU A 25 9.94 -8.49 -5.31
CA GLU A 25 10.53 -8.24 -6.64
C GLU A 25 9.70 -8.82 -7.80
N ASP A 26 8.97 -9.89 -7.53
CA ASP A 26 8.09 -10.58 -8.48
C ASP A 26 6.73 -9.88 -8.68
N LYS A 27 6.58 -8.68 -8.12
CA LYS A 27 5.37 -7.86 -8.16
C LYS A 27 4.23 -8.38 -7.30
N ILE A 28 4.53 -9.19 -6.29
CA ILE A 28 3.57 -9.57 -5.25
C ILE A 28 3.62 -8.54 -4.12
N PHE A 29 2.46 -8.21 -3.56
CA PHE A 29 2.37 -7.49 -2.31
C PHE A 29 1.61 -8.28 -1.26
N ARG A 30 1.93 -8.02 0.00
CA ARG A 30 1.18 -8.45 1.17
C ARG A 30 0.90 -7.25 2.05
N ALA A 31 -0.24 -7.26 2.72
CA ALA A 31 -0.52 -6.28 3.76
C ALA A 31 -1.24 -6.93 4.94
N GLU A 32 -0.91 -6.48 6.13
CA GLU A 32 -1.51 -7.00 7.36
C GLU A 32 -1.67 -5.91 8.41
N TYR A 33 -2.79 -6.01 9.13
CA TYR A 33 -3.06 -5.24 10.34
C TYR A 33 -3.56 -6.19 11.42
N GLU A 34 -2.62 -6.68 12.22
CA GLU A 34 -2.83 -7.67 13.29
C GLU A 34 -3.94 -7.26 14.29
N PRO A 35 -4.05 -6.00 14.77
CA PRO A 35 -5.09 -5.61 15.73
C PRO A 35 -6.52 -5.86 15.26
N MET A 36 -6.75 -5.92 13.95
CA MET A 36 -8.05 -6.22 13.36
C MET A 36 -8.10 -7.60 12.68
N GLY A 37 -7.03 -8.39 12.74
CA GLY A 37 -6.93 -9.65 12.01
C GLY A 37 -7.07 -9.46 10.49
N ILE A 38 -6.61 -8.33 9.97
CA ILE A 38 -6.66 -8.04 8.53
C ILE A 38 -5.43 -8.65 7.88
N LEU A 39 -5.67 -9.52 6.90
CA LEU A 39 -4.67 -10.01 5.96
C LEU A 39 -5.15 -9.69 4.55
N SER A 40 -4.22 -9.30 3.68
CA SER A 40 -4.49 -9.00 2.29
C SER A 40 -3.27 -9.24 1.42
N GLY A 41 -3.50 -9.45 0.13
CA GLY A 41 -2.42 -9.68 -0.81
C GLY A 41 -2.88 -9.75 -2.25
N GLY A 42 -1.90 -9.73 -3.14
CA GLY A 42 -2.13 -9.79 -4.57
C GLY A 42 -0.91 -9.31 -5.34
N THR A 43 -1.15 -8.67 -6.48
CA THR A 43 -0.06 -8.17 -7.34
C THR A 43 -0.08 -6.66 -7.45
N TYR A 44 1.03 -6.06 -7.83
CA TYR A 44 1.11 -4.62 -8.04
C TYR A 44 1.91 -4.25 -9.28
N THR A 45 1.62 -3.08 -9.84
CA THR A 45 2.40 -2.49 -10.92
C THR A 45 2.70 -1.03 -10.59
N ILE A 46 3.85 -0.55 -11.04
CA ILE A 46 4.27 0.84 -10.86
C ILE A 46 4.60 1.49 -12.20
N GLU A 47 4.19 2.73 -12.35
CA GLU A 47 4.52 3.55 -13.52
C GLU A 47 4.54 5.03 -13.14
N SER A 48 5.71 5.68 -13.21
CA SER A 48 5.85 7.13 -13.04
C SER A 48 5.15 7.70 -11.79
N GLY A 49 5.46 7.16 -10.59
CA GLY A 49 4.87 7.59 -9.32
C GLY A 49 3.42 7.12 -9.08
N LYS A 50 2.88 6.28 -9.96
CA LYS A 50 1.57 5.64 -9.81
C LYS A 50 1.76 4.19 -9.42
N ILE A 51 0.88 3.71 -8.55
CA ILE A 51 0.78 2.29 -8.18
C ILE A 51 -0.61 1.77 -8.52
N THR A 52 -0.70 0.57 -9.10
CA THR A 52 -1.98 -0.14 -9.24
C THR A 52 -1.82 -1.49 -8.56
N MET A 53 -2.69 -1.78 -7.60
CA MET A 53 -2.67 -3.02 -6.81
C MET A 53 -3.89 -3.86 -7.17
N GLU A 54 -3.67 -5.06 -7.67
CA GLU A 54 -4.70 -6.07 -7.90
C GLU A 54 -4.78 -6.95 -6.66
N GLN A 55 -5.66 -6.59 -5.72
CA GLN A 55 -5.85 -7.31 -4.48
C GLN A 55 -6.75 -8.53 -4.73
N THR A 56 -6.18 -9.72 -4.62
CA THR A 56 -6.90 -10.99 -4.83
C THR A 56 -7.32 -11.65 -3.52
N GLU A 57 -6.75 -11.21 -2.41
CA GLU A 57 -7.03 -11.70 -1.07
C GLU A 57 -7.26 -10.53 -0.11
N HIS A 58 -8.32 -10.62 0.70
CA HIS A 58 -8.56 -9.71 1.82
C HIS A 58 -9.52 -10.39 2.82
N THR A 59 -9.23 -10.40 4.11
CA THR A 59 -10.05 -11.10 5.13
C THR A 59 -11.50 -10.61 5.20
N LEU A 60 -11.74 -9.31 4.95
CA LEU A 60 -13.08 -8.71 4.88
C LEU A 60 -13.71 -8.68 3.47
N GLY A 61 -13.09 -9.30 2.46
CA GLY A 61 -13.66 -9.41 1.12
C GLY A 61 -13.50 -8.18 0.20
N PHE A 62 -12.65 -7.21 0.56
CA PHE A 62 -12.34 -6.04 -0.28
C PHE A 62 -11.40 -6.39 -1.45
N ILE A 63 -11.84 -7.26 -2.35
CA ILE A 63 -11.05 -7.75 -3.48
C ILE A 63 -11.23 -6.84 -4.71
N GLY A 64 -10.16 -6.65 -5.48
CA GLY A 64 -10.17 -5.96 -6.78
C GLY A 64 -9.03 -4.94 -6.95
N GLU A 65 -9.18 -4.08 -7.96
CA GLU A 65 -8.14 -3.12 -8.36
C GLU A 65 -8.15 -1.86 -7.48
N PHE A 66 -7.03 -1.51 -6.87
CA PHE A 66 -6.81 -0.27 -6.14
C PHE A 66 -5.77 0.59 -6.87
N LYS A 67 -6.21 1.75 -7.37
CA LYS A 67 -5.35 2.72 -8.05
C LYS A 67 -4.84 3.76 -7.06
N GLY A 68 -3.54 4.05 -7.07
CA GLY A 68 -2.92 4.99 -6.14
C GLY A 68 -1.80 5.88 -6.71
N LEU A 69 -1.32 6.77 -5.86
CA LEU A 69 -0.12 7.55 -6.05
C LEU A 69 0.85 7.24 -4.93
N PHE A 70 2.15 7.28 -5.22
CA PHE A 70 3.16 7.09 -4.19
C PHE A 70 4.40 7.93 -4.46
N VAL A 71 5.11 8.27 -3.39
CA VAL A 71 6.43 8.87 -3.38
C VAL A 71 7.26 8.19 -2.30
N VAL A 72 8.50 7.83 -2.65
CA VAL A 72 9.48 7.32 -1.69
C VAL A 72 10.57 8.37 -1.49
N GLU A 73 10.81 8.74 -0.25
CA GLU A 73 11.84 9.68 0.17
C GLU A 73 12.68 9.03 1.27
N GLY A 74 13.81 8.43 0.89
CA GLY A 74 14.68 7.70 1.82
C GLY A 74 13.97 6.50 2.45
N HIS A 75 13.69 6.58 3.76
CA HIS A 75 13.01 5.53 4.52
C HIS A 75 11.50 5.79 4.70
N GLN A 76 10.95 6.79 4.03
CA GLN A 76 9.54 7.14 4.10
C GLN A 76 8.84 6.85 2.76
N LEU A 77 7.71 6.16 2.84
CA LEU A 77 6.76 5.97 1.74
C LEU A 77 5.50 6.79 2.05
N THR A 78 5.18 7.72 1.16
CA THR A 78 3.90 8.44 1.16
C THR A 78 3.01 7.81 0.09
N MET A 79 1.89 7.20 0.47
CA MET A 79 1.03 6.47 -0.48
C MET A 79 -0.46 6.79 -0.27
N ALA A 80 -1.13 7.17 -1.35
CA ALA A 80 -2.58 7.34 -1.40
C ALA A 80 -3.18 6.28 -2.33
N LEU A 81 -4.15 5.50 -1.85
CA LEU A 81 -4.90 4.53 -2.64
C LEU A 81 -6.35 4.98 -2.79
N ALA A 82 -7.01 4.53 -3.85
CA ALA A 82 -8.46 4.65 -3.97
C ALA A 82 -9.15 4.00 -2.75
N ALA A 83 -10.23 4.61 -2.26
CA ALA A 83 -10.92 4.15 -1.05
C ALA A 83 -11.63 2.80 -1.22
N THR A 84 -11.92 2.40 -2.46
CA THR A 84 -12.65 1.17 -2.79
C THR A 84 -12.05 0.49 -4.02
N PRO A 85 -12.22 -0.84 -4.19
CA PRO A 85 -11.89 -1.53 -5.43
C PRO A 85 -12.57 -0.88 -6.64
N GLY A 86 -11.86 -0.78 -7.76
CA GLY A 86 -12.30 -0.12 -9.00
C GLY A 86 -12.40 1.41 -8.93
N GLY A 87 -12.04 2.00 -7.78
CA GLY A 87 -12.11 3.45 -7.56
C GLY A 87 -11.16 4.24 -8.46
N ALA A 88 -11.48 5.52 -8.65
CA ALA A 88 -10.62 6.45 -9.37
C ALA A 88 -9.30 6.65 -8.62
N ARG A 89 -8.20 6.79 -9.36
CA ARG A 89 -6.90 7.14 -8.79
C ARG A 89 -7.00 8.50 -8.07
N PRO A 90 -6.43 8.65 -6.86
CA PRO A 90 -6.31 9.94 -6.19
C PRO A 90 -5.70 11.00 -7.11
N ARG A 91 -6.13 12.26 -6.95
CA ARG A 91 -5.63 13.38 -7.76
C ARG A 91 -4.25 13.86 -7.30
N ASP A 92 -3.97 13.72 -6.00
CA ASP A 92 -2.75 14.11 -5.33
C ASP A 92 -2.55 13.25 -4.06
N LEU A 93 -1.54 13.59 -3.26
CA LEU A 93 -1.17 12.87 -2.02
C LEU A 93 -1.79 13.50 -0.76
N SER A 94 -2.79 14.38 -0.86
CA SER A 94 -3.37 15.07 0.31
C SER A 94 -3.97 14.12 1.35
N ASP A 95 -4.53 12.99 0.92
CA ASP A 95 -5.09 11.95 1.77
C ASP A 95 -4.14 10.75 1.99
N ALA A 96 -2.86 10.91 1.65
CA ALA A 96 -1.89 9.83 1.73
C ALA A 96 -1.64 9.36 3.16
N ARG A 97 -1.32 8.07 3.28
CA ARG A 97 -0.75 7.48 4.49
C ARG A 97 0.77 7.51 4.41
N ILE A 98 1.40 7.59 5.57
CA ILE A 98 2.85 7.61 5.73
C ILE A 98 3.27 6.28 6.31
N TYR A 99 4.22 5.64 5.64
CA TYR A 99 4.82 4.38 6.06
C TYR A 99 6.32 4.55 6.19
N ILE A 100 6.89 3.89 7.18
CA ILE A 100 8.33 3.89 7.46
C ILE A 100 8.89 2.53 7.09
N LYS A 101 10.03 2.53 6.40
CA LYS A 101 10.70 1.29 5.99
C LYS A 101 11.09 0.47 7.22
N ALA A 102 10.69 -0.78 7.26
CA ALA A 102 11.19 -1.71 8.27
C ALA A 102 12.67 -1.97 7.98
N SER A 103 13.48 -1.84 9.03
CA SER A 103 14.94 -2.03 9.02
C SER A 103 15.36 -3.42 8.57
#